data_AF-A0A1X3DKG4-F1
#
_entry.id   AF-A0A1X3DKG4-F1
#
_cell.length_a   1.000
_cell.length_b   1.000
_cell.length_c   1.000
_cell.angle_alpha   90.00
_cell.angle_beta   90.00
_cell.angle_gamma   90.00
#
_symmetry.space_group_name_H-M   'P 1'
#
loop_
_entity.id
_entity.type
_entity.pdbx_description
1 polymer ?
#
loop_
_entity_poly.entity_id
_entity_poly.type
_entity_poly.pdbx_seq_one_letter_code
_entity_poly.pdbx_strand_id
1 'polypeptide(L)'
;MWPSKTNQNEMAINVSELSTAELKERLAAAVSITAEYLTYIAAVWQELETRGEDMSSLRHGLMAYIPMIANKRLDARVVVNYAGQKTLIASLASLPIERQQQLIEQGSIDIVELSDDKQQIVRSVELSQLTAAQVYQAIGDGYIKKPDEQYQMLLVRDSHKAKAKPKRTYRMTSNVKIEGGNLVVAGKHGISIDHIIELLKGSGKI
;
A
#
# COMPACT_ATOMS: atom_id res chain seq x y z
N MET A 1 21.02 -29.16 0.81
CA MET A 1 21.02 -29.61 2.22
C MET A 1 19.71 -29.12 2.80
N TRP A 2 18.75 -30.00 3.02
CA TRP A 2 17.40 -29.61 3.44
C TRP A 2 17.44 -29.21 4.93
N PRO A 3 16.62 -28.24 5.39
CA PRO A 3 16.40 -28.02 6.81
C PRO A 3 15.52 -29.16 7.37
N SER A 4 16.00 -30.41 7.27
CA SER A 4 15.36 -31.61 7.84
C SER A 4 15.65 -31.77 9.34
N LYS A 5 16.07 -30.69 9.99
CA LYS A 5 16.05 -30.56 11.44
C LYS A 5 15.20 -29.35 11.75
N THR A 6 13.89 -29.49 11.64
CA THR A 6 13.02 -28.73 12.52
C THR A 6 13.56 -29.01 13.92
N ASN A 7 14.10 -27.98 14.55
CA ASN A 7 14.63 -27.95 15.91
C ASN A 7 13.57 -28.48 16.90
N GLN A 8 13.37 -29.79 16.96
CA GLN A 8 12.64 -30.45 18.04
C GLN A 8 13.50 -30.52 19.31
N ASN A 9 14.73 -30.01 19.29
CA ASN A 9 15.68 -30.17 20.39
C ASN A 9 16.54 -28.94 20.75
N GLU A 10 16.25 -27.76 20.23
CA GLU A 10 16.78 -26.52 20.83
C GLU A 10 15.72 -25.97 21.78
N MET A 11 15.78 -26.51 23.00
CA MET A 11 15.46 -25.91 24.30
C MET A 11 14.27 -24.94 24.32
N ALA A 12 13.35 -25.16 25.26
CA ALA A 12 12.44 -24.13 25.74
C ALA A 12 13.26 -22.92 26.23
N ILE A 13 13.65 -22.03 25.31
CA ILE A 13 14.41 -20.85 25.65
C ILE A 13 13.44 -19.96 26.40
N ASN A 14 13.79 -19.64 27.63
CA ASN A 14 13.01 -18.72 28.43
C ASN A 14 13.11 -17.33 27.79
N VAL A 15 12.15 -17.00 26.94
CA VAL A 15 12.10 -15.74 26.17
C VAL A 15 12.17 -14.52 27.10
N SER A 16 11.78 -14.68 28.37
CA SER A 16 11.81 -13.62 29.38
C SER A 16 13.22 -13.23 29.87
N GLU A 17 14.23 -14.07 29.65
CA GLU A 17 15.61 -13.82 30.09
C GLU A 17 16.50 -13.16 29.02
N LEU A 18 15.98 -13.07 27.78
CA LEU A 18 16.70 -12.48 26.66
C LEU A 18 16.61 -10.96 26.69
N SER A 19 17.70 -10.30 26.31
CA SER A 19 17.70 -8.87 26.05
C SER A 19 16.83 -8.52 24.84
N THR A 20 16.36 -7.26 24.78
CA THR A 20 15.61 -6.75 23.62
C THR A 20 16.37 -6.91 22.30
N ALA A 21 17.70 -6.81 22.32
CA ALA A 21 18.53 -7.00 21.13
C ALA A 21 18.49 -8.46 20.65
N GLU A 22 18.68 -9.42 21.56
CA GLU A 22 18.61 -10.86 21.25
C GLU A 22 17.21 -11.27 20.79
N LEU A 23 16.16 -10.69 21.39
CA LEU A 23 14.78 -10.92 20.95
C LEU A 23 14.54 -10.44 19.52
N LYS A 24 15.04 -9.25 19.16
CA LYS A 24 14.95 -8.72 17.79
C LYS A 24 15.71 -9.58 16.80
N GLU A 25 16.91 -10.02 17.16
CA GLU A 25 17.74 -10.89 16.31
C GLU A 25 17.06 -12.24 16.06
N ARG A 26 16.55 -12.89 17.12
CA ARG A 26 15.82 -14.15 17.00
C ARG A 26 14.54 -13.99 16.20
N LEU A 27 13.83 -12.88 16.37
CA LEU A 27 12.65 -12.58 15.56
C LEU A 27 13.04 -12.44 14.07
N ALA A 28 14.11 -11.72 13.76
CA ALA A 28 14.62 -11.59 12.38
C ALA A 28 15.05 -12.95 11.79
N ALA A 29 15.68 -13.81 12.58
CA ALA A 29 16.01 -15.18 12.18
C ALA A 29 14.76 -16.01 11.89
N ALA A 30 13.73 -15.93 12.75
CA ALA A 30 12.46 -16.65 12.55
C ALA A 30 11.71 -16.17 11.29
N VAL A 31 11.74 -14.86 10.99
CA VAL A 31 11.21 -14.29 9.74
C VAL A 31 11.94 -14.86 8.52
N SER A 32 13.28 -14.96 8.58
CA SER A 32 14.08 -15.54 7.50
C SER A 32 13.72 -17.01 7.24
N ILE A 33 13.62 -17.80 8.32
CA ILE A 33 13.16 -19.20 8.26
C ILE A 33 11.76 -19.29 7.64
N THR A 34 10.87 -18.37 7.96
CA THR A 34 9.51 -18.33 7.38
C THR A 34 9.56 -18.14 5.86
N ALA A 35 10.44 -17.28 5.36
CA ALA A 35 10.60 -17.08 3.91
C ALA A 35 11.15 -18.34 3.21
N GLU A 36 12.06 -19.07 3.84
CA GLU A 36 12.54 -20.37 3.36
C GLU A 36 11.41 -21.40 3.30
N TYR A 37 10.57 -21.48 4.34
CA TYR A 37 9.40 -22.35 4.34
C TYR A 37 8.38 -21.99 3.25
N LEU A 38 8.13 -20.70 2.99
CA LEU A 38 7.27 -20.29 1.86
C LEU A 38 7.86 -20.71 0.51
N THR A 39 9.18 -20.65 0.35
CA THR A 39 9.87 -21.14 -0.85
C THR A 39 9.71 -22.66 -1.00
N TYR A 40 9.81 -23.40 0.10
CA TYR A 40 9.54 -24.85 0.10
C TYR A 40 8.08 -25.16 -0.27
N ILE A 41 7.11 -24.46 0.33
CA ILE A 41 5.69 -24.61 0.00
C ILE A 41 5.44 -24.32 -1.49
N ALA A 42 6.11 -23.30 -2.05
CA ALA A 42 6.03 -22.99 -3.46
C ALA A 42 6.58 -24.10 -4.37
N ALA A 43 7.65 -24.78 -3.97
CA ALA A 43 8.16 -25.94 -4.69
C ALA A 43 7.15 -27.12 -4.65
N VAL A 44 6.54 -27.38 -3.48
CA VAL A 44 5.47 -28.39 -3.35
C VAL A 44 4.27 -28.02 -4.21
N TRP A 45 3.85 -26.75 -4.21
CA TRP A 45 2.77 -26.24 -5.05
C TRP A 45 3.03 -26.49 -6.54
N GLN A 46 4.24 -26.19 -7.00
CA GLN A 46 4.64 -26.40 -8.40
C GLN A 46 4.58 -27.87 -8.81
N GLU A 47 5.01 -28.77 -7.92
CA GLU A 47 4.92 -30.22 -8.14
C GLU A 47 3.46 -30.69 -8.20
N LEU A 48 2.59 -30.19 -7.31
CA LEU A 48 1.17 -30.51 -7.33
C LEU A 48 0.47 -30.02 -8.61
N GLU A 49 0.76 -28.78 -9.05
CA GLU A 49 0.25 -28.26 -10.33
C GLU A 49 0.75 -29.11 -11.52
N THR A 50 2.00 -29.56 -11.50
CA THR A 50 2.56 -30.45 -12.53
C THR A 50 1.87 -31.81 -12.59
N ARG A 51 1.38 -32.31 -11.43
CA ARG A 51 0.59 -33.55 -11.32
C ARG A 51 -0.88 -33.37 -11.71
N GLY A 52 -1.32 -32.15 -12.03
CA GLY A 52 -2.70 -31.85 -12.42
C GLY A 52 -3.67 -31.68 -11.26
N GLU A 53 -3.17 -31.47 -10.03
CA GLU A 53 -4.01 -31.22 -8.86
C GLU A 53 -4.60 -29.80 -8.91
N ASP A 54 -5.88 -29.65 -8.54
CA ASP A 54 -6.53 -28.34 -8.42
C ASP A 54 -6.33 -27.74 -7.03
N MET A 55 -5.58 -26.64 -6.99
CA MET A 55 -5.25 -25.91 -5.76
C MET A 55 -6.11 -24.66 -5.55
N SER A 56 -7.17 -24.47 -6.34
CA SER A 56 -7.98 -23.25 -6.33
C SER A 56 -8.58 -22.92 -4.96
N SER A 57 -9.00 -23.94 -4.21
CA SER A 57 -9.54 -23.80 -2.85
C SER A 57 -8.51 -23.24 -1.86
N LEU A 58 -7.22 -23.40 -2.12
CA LEU A 58 -6.13 -22.97 -1.26
C LEU A 58 -5.67 -21.54 -1.54
N ARG A 59 -6.18 -20.86 -2.60
CA ARG A 59 -5.74 -19.52 -3.03
C ARG A 59 -6.29 -18.37 -2.16
N HIS A 60 -6.10 -18.45 -0.84
CA HIS A 60 -6.52 -17.41 0.10
C HIS A 60 -5.44 -17.10 1.14
N GLY A 61 -5.48 -15.90 1.73
CA GLY A 61 -4.47 -15.48 2.70
C GLY A 61 -3.05 -15.45 2.10
N LEU A 62 -2.06 -16.00 2.80
CA LEU A 62 -0.68 -16.09 2.32
C LEU A 62 -0.53 -17.02 1.11
N MET A 63 -1.37 -18.05 1.01
CA MET A 63 -1.32 -19.02 -0.09
C MET A 63 -1.65 -18.39 -1.45
N ALA A 64 -2.30 -17.22 -1.47
CA ALA A 64 -2.53 -16.46 -2.70
C ALA A 64 -1.23 -16.01 -3.39
N TYR A 65 -0.12 -15.88 -2.65
CA TYR A 65 1.19 -15.48 -3.19
C TYR A 65 2.07 -16.67 -3.62
N ILE A 66 1.77 -17.87 -3.14
CA ILE A 66 2.56 -19.08 -3.41
C ILE A 66 2.75 -19.38 -4.91
N PRO A 67 1.73 -19.28 -5.77
CA PRO A 67 1.91 -19.47 -7.22
C PRO A 67 2.91 -18.48 -7.83
N MET A 68 2.99 -17.26 -7.30
CA MET A 68 3.93 -16.24 -7.79
C MET A 68 5.35 -16.56 -7.35
N ILE A 69 5.52 -17.08 -6.13
CA ILE A 69 6.82 -17.55 -5.63
C ILE A 69 7.28 -18.78 -6.43
N ALA A 70 6.38 -19.74 -6.68
CA ALA A 70 6.67 -20.96 -7.43
C ALA A 70 7.18 -20.65 -8.85
N ASN A 71 6.57 -19.66 -9.50
CA ASN A 71 6.96 -19.21 -10.84
C ASN A 71 8.09 -18.18 -10.84
N LYS A 72 8.81 -17.99 -9.72
CA LYS A 72 9.92 -17.03 -9.56
C LYS A 72 9.56 -15.59 -9.92
N ARG A 73 8.27 -15.23 -9.80
CA ARG A 73 7.78 -13.85 -10.02
C ARG A 73 7.81 -13.01 -8.76
N LEU A 74 7.91 -13.63 -7.59
CA LEU A 74 7.89 -12.95 -6.30
C LEU A 74 8.90 -13.61 -5.36
N ASP A 75 9.79 -12.81 -4.77
CA ASP A 75 10.68 -13.30 -3.71
C ASP A 75 9.88 -13.52 -2.43
N ALA A 76 10.03 -14.68 -1.79
CA ALA A 76 9.28 -15.04 -0.58
C ALA A 76 9.47 -14.02 0.56
N ARG A 77 10.65 -13.39 0.66
CA ARG A 77 10.95 -12.36 1.66
C ARG A 77 10.06 -11.12 1.49
N VAL A 78 9.58 -10.82 0.28
CA VAL A 78 8.63 -9.71 0.04
C VAL A 78 7.33 -9.96 0.80
N VAL A 79 6.82 -11.19 0.77
CA VAL A 79 5.56 -11.56 1.41
C VAL A 79 5.69 -11.50 2.93
N VAL A 80 6.80 -11.99 3.47
CA VAL A 80 7.04 -12.01 4.92
C VAL A 80 7.28 -10.60 5.47
N ASN A 81 8.15 -9.81 4.82
CA ASN A 81 8.56 -8.49 5.33
C ASN A 81 7.48 -7.43 5.18
N TYR A 82 6.62 -7.54 4.16
CA TYR A 82 5.65 -6.51 3.82
C TYR A 82 4.20 -7.01 3.85
N ALA A 83 3.93 -8.02 4.68
CA ALA A 83 2.58 -8.54 4.87
C ALA A 83 1.57 -7.41 5.17
N GLY A 84 0.45 -7.41 4.44
CA GLY A 84 -0.57 -6.36 4.53
C GLY A 84 -0.36 -5.17 3.59
N GLN A 85 0.85 -4.94 3.08
CA GLN A 85 1.14 -3.88 2.12
C GLN A 85 0.90 -4.33 0.68
N LYS A 86 -0.36 -4.65 0.35
CA LYS A 86 -0.75 -5.25 -0.95
C LYS A 86 -0.22 -4.49 -2.16
N THR A 87 -0.23 -3.15 -2.12
CA THR A 87 0.27 -2.30 -3.21
C THR A 87 1.77 -2.44 -3.40
N LEU A 88 2.54 -2.48 -2.31
CA LEU A 88 3.99 -2.68 -2.36
C LEU A 88 4.32 -4.06 -2.90
N ILE A 89 3.67 -5.12 -2.37
CA ILE A 89 3.85 -6.50 -2.85
C ILE A 89 3.56 -6.60 -4.34
N ALA A 90 2.43 -6.05 -4.80
CA ALA A 90 2.06 -6.08 -6.21
C ALA A 90 3.05 -5.33 -7.11
N SER A 91 3.57 -4.19 -6.63
CA SER A 91 4.54 -3.40 -7.38
C SER A 91 5.90 -4.08 -7.43
N LEU A 92 6.37 -4.65 -6.33
CA LEU A 92 7.60 -5.46 -6.29
C LEU A 92 7.49 -6.70 -7.19
N ALA A 93 6.34 -7.37 -7.20
CA ALA A 93 6.09 -8.52 -8.08
C ALA A 93 6.11 -8.18 -9.58
N SER A 94 6.04 -6.89 -9.95
CA SER A 94 6.19 -6.44 -11.33
C SER A 94 7.65 -6.30 -11.76
N LEU A 95 8.58 -6.26 -10.80
CA LEU A 95 10.01 -6.14 -11.04
C LEU A 95 10.64 -7.51 -11.31
N PRO A 96 11.76 -7.57 -12.07
CA PRO A 96 12.61 -8.76 -12.13
C PRO A 96 13.01 -9.23 -10.72
N ILE A 97 13.12 -10.54 -10.51
CA ILE A 97 13.37 -11.11 -9.19
C ILE A 97 14.65 -10.54 -8.56
N GLU A 98 15.70 -10.36 -9.35
CA GLU A 98 16.99 -9.80 -8.92
C GLU A 98 16.83 -8.36 -8.41
N ARG A 99 15.93 -7.58 -9.02
CA ARG A 99 15.63 -6.21 -8.58
C ARG A 99 14.83 -6.18 -7.29
N GLN A 100 13.92 -7.13 -7.08
CA GLN A 100 13.23 -7.30 -5.80
C GLN A 100 14.25 -7.57 -4.69
N GLN A 101 15.19 -8.48 -4.93
CA GLN A 101 16.23 -8.84 -3.98
C GLN A 101 17.12 -7.64 -3.62
N GLN A 102 17.59 -6.90 -4.63
CA GLN A 102 18.38 -5.68 -4.42
C GLN A 102 17.64 -4.65 -3.56
N LEU A 103 16.34 -4.43 -3.81
CA LEU A 103 15.54 -3.50 -3.02
C LEU A 103 15.36 -3.96 -1.57
N ILE A 104 15.12 -5.25 -1.34
CA ILE A 104 14.99 -5.82 0.00
C ILE A 104 16.30 -5.65 0.79
N GLU A 105 17.44 -5.90 0.13
CA GLU A 105 18.78 -5.72 0.73
C GLU A 105 19.05 -4.24 1.07
N GLN A 106 18.65 -3.32 0.19
CA GLN A 106 18.77 -1.87 0.43
C GLN A 106 17.82 -1.38 1.52
N GLY A 107 16.66 -2.02 1.69
CA GLY A 107 15.64 -1.70 2.69
C GLY A 107 14.91 -0.37 2.49
N SER A 108 15.34 0.45 1.53
CA SER A 108 14.83 1.80 1.28
C SER A 108 14.88 2.16 -0.21
N ILE A 109 14.12 3.18 -0.59
CA ILE A 109 14.07 3.72 -1.95
C ILE A 109 13.97 5.25 -1.91
N ASP A 110 14.55 5.90 -2.91
CA ASP A 110 14.45 7.35 -3.06
C ASP A 110 13.05 7.76 -3.53
N ILE A 111 12.45 8.68 -2.78
CA ILE A 111 11.17 9.31 -3.06
C ILE A 111 11.40 10.80 -3.27
N VAL A 112 10.82 11.33 -4.34
CA VAL A 112 10.78 12.77 -4.59
C VAL A 112 9.57 13.42 -3.93
N GLU A 113 9.79 14.56 -3.29
CA GLU A 113 8.77 15.47 -2.79
C GLU A 113 8.93 16.84 -3.47
N LEU A 114 7.82 17.58 -3.60
CA LEU A 114 7.84 18.97 -4.05
C LEU A 114 7.84 19.89 -2.82
N SER A 115 8.78 20.83 -2.78
CA SER A 115 8.69 21.96 -1.84
C SER A 115 7.56 22.92 -2.24
N ASP A 116 7.25 23.88 -1.37
CA ASP A 116 6.30 24.96 -1.66
C ASP A 116 6.71 25.78 -2.90
N ASP A 117 8.02 25.93 -3.11
CA ASP A 117 8.62 26.60 -4.27
C ASP A 117 8.77 25.69 -5.50
N LYS A 118 8.14 24.51 -5.50
CA LYS A 118 8.20 23.49 -6.56
C LYS A 118 9.60 22.93 -6.84
N GLN A 119 10.52 23.08 -5.88
CA GLN A 119 11.84 22.49 -5.97
C GLN A 119 11.78 21.00 -5.62
N GLN A 120 12.68 20.23 -6.23
CA GLN A 120 12.83 18.80 -5.99
C GLN A 120 13.52 18.56 -4.65
N ILE A 121 12.88 17.78 -3.78
CA ILE A 121 13.48 17.26 -2.55
C ILE A 121 13.52 15.74 -2.67
N VAL A 122 14.70 15.13 -2.57
CA VAL A 122 14.85 13.66 -2.59
C VAL A 122 15.03 13.16 -1.16
N ARG A 123 14.25 12.15 -0.77
CA ARG A 123 14.36 11.48 0.53
C ARG A 123 14.45 9.98 0.34
N SER A 124 15.40 9.36 1.04
CA SER A 124 15.42 7.90 1.16
C SER A 124 14.37 7.49 2.20
N VAL A 125 13.43 6.64 1.77
CA VAL A 125 12.31 6.17 2.60
C VAL A 125 12.39 4.65 2.70
N GLU A 126 12.28 4.13 3.92
CA GLU A 126 12.20 2.68 4.14
C GLU A 126 11.02 2.06 3.39
N LEU A 127 11.24 0.91 2.76
CA LEU A 127 10.20 0.20 2.02
C LEU A 127 8.96 -0.06 2.88
N SER A 128 9.16 -0.37 4.17
CA SER A 128 8.09 -0.63 5.14
C SER A 128 7.21 0.59 5.44
N GLN A 129 7.70 1.81 5.19
CA GLN A 129 7.03 3.07 5.48
C GLN A 129 6.42 3.73 4.24
N LEU A 130 6.55 3.11 3.07
CA LEU A 130 6.01 3.67 1.84
C LEU A 130 4.48 3.70 1.85
N THR A 131 3.92 4.87 1.55
CA THR A 131 2.51 4.98 1.23
C THR A 131 2.23 4.43 -0.17
N ALA A 132 1.00 3.98 -0.43
CA ALA A 132 0.61 3.50 -1.76
C ALA A 132 0.90 4.52 -2.89
N ALA A 133 0.74 5.82 -2.61
CA ALA A 133 1.05 6.87 -3.57
C ALA A 133 2.56 6.95 -3.89
N GLN A 134 3.42 6.81 -2.87
CA GLN A 134 4.87 6.78 -3.05
C GLN A 134 5.32 5.50 -3.74
N VAL A 135 4.67 4.36 -3.47
CA VAL A 135 4.92 3.11 -4.21
C VAL A 135 4.68 3.33 -5.70
N TYR A 136 3.52 3.85 -6.11
CA TYR A 136 3.25 4.09 -7.54
C TYR A 136 4.15 5.17 -8.17
N GLN A 137 4.62 6.12 -7.36
CA GLN A 137 5.57 7.14 -7.80
C GLN A 137 6.94 6.52 -8.09
N ALA A 138 7.45 5.65 -7.23
CA ALA A 138 8.80 5.14 -7.31
C ALA A 138 8.92 3.79 -8.05
N ILE A 139 7.86 2.98 -8.05
CA ILE A 139 7.83 1.66 -8.67
C ILE A 139 6.63 1.59 -9.61
N GLY A 140 6.89 1.36 -10.89
CA GLY A 140 5.82 1.11 -11.84
C GLY A 140 6.37 0.76 -13.22
N ASP A 141 5.50 0.18 -14.04
CA ASP A 141 5.86 -0.25 -15.40
C ASP A 141 7.00 -1.27 -15.44
N GLY A 142 7.17 -2.05 -14.35
CA GLY A 142 8.18 -3.10 -14.24
C GLY A 142 9.60 -2.60 -13.91
N TYR A 143 9.78 -1.33 -13.56
CA TYR A 143 11.07 -0.79 -13.12
C TYR A 143 10.94 0.22 -11.96
N ILE A 144 12.10 0.59 -11.42
CA ILE A 144 12.24 1.62 -10.38
C ILE A 144 12.49 2.96 -11.06
N LYS A 145 11.58 3.90 -10.88
CA LYS A 145 11.63 5.23 -11.48
C LYS A 145 12.72 6.08 -10.83
N LYS A 146 13.53 6.73 -11.68
CA LYS A 146 14.58 7.66 -11.23
C LYS A 146 13.97 8.92 -10.62
N PRO A 147 14.71 9.65 -9.76
CA PRO A 147 14.21 10.88 -9.15
C PRO A 147 13.64 11.88 -10.17
N ASP A 148 14.28 12.07 -11.32
CA ASP A 148 13.80 12.99 -12.36
C ASP A 148 12.44 12.56 -12.93
N GLU A 149 12.22 11.27 -13.14
CA GLU A 149 10.95 10.73 -13.65
C GLU A 149 9.83 10.93 -12.62
N GLN A 150 10.13 10.67 -11.34
CA GLN A 150 9.20 10.92 -10.24
C GLN A 150 8.83 12.41 -10.15
N TYR A 151 9.82 13.30 -10.29
CA TYR A 151 9.62 14.75 -10.28
C TYR A 151 8.70 15.20 -11.41
N GLN A 152 8.92 14.71 -12.64
CA GLN A 152 8.04 15.03 -13.78
C GLN A 152 6.61 14.55 -13.54
N MET A 153 6.41 13.36 -12.96
CA MET A 153 5.08 12.87 -12.58
C MET A 153 4.38 13.80 -11.58
N LEU A 154 5.12 14.33 -10.60
CA LEU A 154 4.58 15.25 -9.60
C LEU A 154 4.18 16.59 -10.22
N LEU A 155 5.00 17.16 -11.11
CA LEU A 155 4.69 18.40 -11.83
C LEU A 155 3.42 18.26 -12.69
N VAL A 156 3.29 17.15 -13.42
CA VAL A 156 2.09 16.85 -14.22
C VAL A 156 0.86 16.76 -13.31
N ARG A 157 0.95 16.01 -12.19
CA ARG A 157 -0.16 15.86 -11.24
C ARG A 157 -0.57 17.19 -10.61
N ASP A 158 0.39 18.04 -10.23
CA ASP A 158 0.13 19.36 -9.67
C ASP A 158 -0.59 20.27 -10.68
N SER A 159 -0.12 20.27 -11.93
CA SER A 159 -0.76 21.02 -13.01
C SER A 159 -2.21 20.58 -13.26
N HIS A 160 -2.49 19.28 -13.19
CA HIS A 160 -3.85 18.75 -13.32
C HIS A 160 -4.72 19.10 -12.12
N LYS A 161 -4.18 19.12 -10.90
CA LYS A 161 -4.90 19.60 -9.72
C LYS A 161 -5.23 21.09 -9.83
N ALA A 162 -4.28 21.91 -10.27
CA ALA A 162 -4.50 23.34 -10.48
C ALA A 162 -5.57 23.62 -11.56
N LYS A 163 -5.66 22.77 -12.59
CA LYS A 163 -6.68 22.86 -13.65
C LYS A 163 -8.03 22.24 -13.28
N ALA A 164 -8.10 21.44 -12.22
CA ALA A 164 -9.34 20.79 -11.82
C ALA A 164 -10.29 21.85 -11.24
N LYS A 165 -11.40 22.12 -11.95
CA LYS A 165 -12.49 22.94 -11.39
C LYS A 165 -12.94 22.31 -10.06
N PRO A 166 -13.20 23.10 -9.00
CA PRO A 166 -13.70 22.56 -7.76
C PRO A 166 -14.95 21.73 -8.07
N LYS A 167 -14.90 20.43 -7.75
CA LYS A 167 -16.10 19.58 -7.83
C LYS A 167 -17.13 20.25 -6.92
N ARG A 168 -18.24 20.71 -7.50
CA ARG A 168 -19.40 21.20 -6.75
C ARG A 168 -19.86 20.08 -5.83
N THR A 169 -19.40 20.11 -4.58
CA THR A 169 -19.73 19.18 -3.50
C THR A 169 -21.10 19.51 -2.88
N TYR A 170 -22.03 20.07 -3.65
CA TYR A 170 -23.41 20.05 -3.23
C TYR A 170 -24.01 18.71 -3.62
N ARG A 171 -24.62 18.03 -2.66
CA ARG A 171 -25.51 16.91 -2.92
C ARG A 171 -26.89 17.48 -3.16
N MET A 172 -27.43 17.31 -4.36
CA MET A 172 -28.84 17.64 -4.60
C MET A 172 -29.70 16.76 -3.71
N THR A 173 -30.63 17.37 -2.98
CA THR A 173 -31.60 16.67 -2.14
C THR A 173 -32.97 17.22 -2.45
N SER A 174 -33.92 16.33 -2.69
CA SER A 174 -35.35 16.66 -2.80
C SER A 174 -36.02 16.78 -1.43
N ASN A 175 -35.33 16.39 -0.35
CA ASN A 175 -35.83 16.52 1.01
C ASN A 175 -35.61 17.95 1.52
N VAL A 176 -36.45 18.86 1.02
CA VAL A 176 -36.51 20.25 1.45
C VAL A 176 -37.95 20.50 1.91
N LYS A 177 -38.10 21.01 3.14
CA LYS A 177 -39.41 21.35 3.72
C LYS A 177 -39.35 22.74 4.33
N ILE A 178 -40.51 23.39 4.43
CA ILE A 178 -40.65 24.64 5.16
C ILE A 178 -41.24 24.31 6.54
N GLU A 179 -40.53 24.67 7.59
CA GLU A 179 -41.00 24.55 8.97
C GLU A 179 -40.86 25.91 9.66
N GLY A 180 -42.00 26.57 9.92
CA GLY A 180 -42.02 27.94 10.42
C GLY A 180 -41.31 28.91 9.48
N GLY A 181 -40.41 29.72 10.02
CA GLY A 181 -39.60 30.69 9.26
C GLY A 181 -38.32 30.11 8.63
N ASN A 182 -38.15 28.78 8.63
CA ASN A 182 -36.94 28.12 8.16
C ASN A 182 -37.21 27.15 7.01
N LEU A 183 -36.29 27.12 6.05
CA LEU A 183 -36.15 26.08 5.06
C LEU A 183 -35.27 24.96 5.63
N VAL A 184 -35.84 23.78 5.85
CA VAL A 184 -35.14 22.61 6.39
C VAL A 184 -34.67 21.71 5.26
N VAL A 185 -33.35 21.53 5.15
CA VAL A 185 -32.67 20.72 4.14
C VAL A 185 -32.19 19.40 4.75
N ALA A 186 -32.60 18.29 4.13
CA ALA A 186 -32.27 16.92 4.52
C ALA A 186 -32.61 16.59 5.99
N GLY A 187 -33.56 17.30 6.60
CA GLY A 187 -33.98 17.12 7.99
C GLY A 187 -32.92 17.49 9.04
N LYS A 188 -31.81 18.13 8.65
CA LYS A 188 -30.68 18.43 9.54
C LYS A 188 -30.23 19.88 9.52
N HIS A 189 -30.47 20.59 8.42
CA HIS A 189 -29.97 21.96 8.24
C HIS A 189 -31.15 22.91 8.07
N GLY A 190 -31.43 23.73 9.08
CA GLY A 190 -32.40 24.83 8.99
C GLY A 190 -31.73 26.09 8.47
N ILE A 191 -32.30 26.71 7.44
CA ILE A 191 -31.83 27.97 6.88
C ILE A 191 -32.97 29.00 6.99
N SER A 192 -32.70 30.15 7.61
CA SER A 192 -33.70 31.22 7.75
C SER A 192 -34.17 31.73 6.39
N ILE A 193 -35.49 31.77 6.20
CA ILE A 193 -36.10 32.26 4.95
C ILE A 193 -35.87 33.77 4.80
N ASP A 194 -35.95 34.53 5.89
CA ASP A 194 -35.68 35.98 5.87
C ASP A 194 -34.25 36.27 5.41
N HIS A 195 -33.28 35.51 5.92
CA HIS A 195 -31.89 35.64 5.50
C HIS A 195 -31.67 35.26 4.03
N ILE A 196 -32.38 34.23 3.54
CA ILE A 196 -32.37 33.87 2.11
C ILE A 196 -32.94 35.03 1.26
N ILE A 197 -34.04 35.65 1.69
CA ILE A 197 -34.68 36.76 0.98
C ILE A 197 -33.75 37.98 0.93
N GLU A 198 -33.06 38.31 2.02
CA GLU A 198 -32.07 39.40 2.05
C GLU A 198 -30.92 39.16 1.06
N LEU A 199 -30.38 37.94 1.02
CA LEU A 199 -29.32 37.58 0.08
C LEU A 199 -29.78 37.63 -1.39
N LEU A 200 -31.03 37.27 -1.65
CA LEU A 200 -31.60 37.29 -3.00
C LEU A 200 -31.88 38.72 -3.48
N LYS A 201 -32.34 39.61 -2.59
CA LYS A 201 -32.45 41.05 -2.85
C LYS A 201 -31.08 41.69 -3.11
N GLY A 202 -30.08 41.34 -2.29
CA GLY A 202 -28.70 41.83 -2.45
C GLY A 202 -28.01 41.34 -3.72
N SER A 203 -28.49 40.26 -4.34
CA SER A 203 -27.95 39.71 -5.59
C SER A 203 -28.77 40.07 -6.84
N GLY A 204 -29.80 40.91 -6.70
CA GLY A 204 -30.63 41.41 -7.81
C GLY A 204 -31.46 40.32 -8.51
N LYS A 205 -31.73 39.20 -7.82
CA LYS A 205 -32.49 38.07 -8.38
C LYS A 205 -33.97 38.09 -8.02
N ILE A 206 -34.35 38.96 -7.09
CA ILE A 206 -35.73 39.29 -6.71
C ILE A 206 -35.76 40.73 -6.19
#